data_AF-A0A5N8VAL6-F1
#
_entry.id   AF-A0A5N8VAL6-F1
#
_cell.length_a   1.000
_cell.length_b   1.000
_cell.length_c   1.000
_cell.angle_alpha   90.00
_cell.angle_beta   90.00
_cell.angle_gamma   90.00
#
_symmetry.space_group_name_H-M   'P 1'
#
loop_
_entity.id
_entity.type
_entity.pdbx_description
1 polymer ?
#
loop_
_entity_poly.entity_id
_entity_poly.type
_entity_poly.pdbx_seq_one_letter_code
_entity_poly.pdbx_strand_id
1 'polypeptide(L)'
;MINRTRTTLMKSGAVGADAPGPQGLMLVESWPTGAAYAWETRDQRLCWASVAENAFSLRGCASKPMAIKNSTGVRPLATLFTDGWVRLFAADHQQVTSATCSGKPLEVRHVGTVAQGARTLYAVWFPDYTKGSIELSLSHDGTTSEATLRLSDAGDRTCAAVP
;
A
#
# COMPACT_ATOMS: atom_id res chain seq x y z
N MET A 1 4.00 8.75 18.02
CA MET A 1 4.02 9.61 16.82
C MET A 1 2.65 9.78 16.16
N ILE A 2 2.00 8.68 15.75
CA ILE A 2 0.76 8.58 14.93
C ILE A 2 -0.29 9.70 15.09
N ASN A 3 -0.66 10.12 16.31
CA ASN A 3 -1.68 11.16 16.49
C ASN A 3 -1.27 12.53 15.91
N ARG A 4 0.02 12.87 15.93
CA ARG A 4 0.56 14.11 15.34
C ARG A 4 0.47 14.06 13.81
N THR A 5 1.00 13.03 13.18
CA THR A 5 0.97 12.83 11.72
C THR A 5 -0.45 12.73 11.17
N ARG A 6 -1.36 12.03 11.88
CA ARG A 6 -2.79 11.99 11.57
C ARG A 6 -3.42 13.38 11.63
N THR A 7 -3.07 14.20 12.63
CA THR A 7 -3.56 15.58 12.77
C THR A 7 -3.04 16.48 11.65
N THR A 8 -1.76 16.38 11.28
CA THR A 8 -1.17 17.11 10.14
C THR A 8 -1.88 16.73 8.84
N LEU A 9 -2.07 15.43 8.57
CA LEU A 9 -2.76 14.94 7.38
C LEU A 9 -4.21 15.45 7.31
N MET A 10 -4.98 15.35 8.40
CA MET A 10 -6.36 15.84 8.47
C MET A 10 -6.50 17.38 8.43
N LYS A 11 -5.41 18.15 8.55
CA LYS A 11 -5.44 19.62 8.47
C LYS A 11 -5.15 20.17 7.06
N SER A 12 -4.37 19.46 6.24
CA SER A 12 -3.89 20.02 4.96
C SER A 12 -3.64 19.00 3.83
N GLY A 13 -3.77 17.69 4.09
CA GLY A 13 -3.51 16.65 3.09
C GLY A 13 -4.72 15.77 2.74
N ALA A 14 -5.62 15.52 3.69
CA ALA A 14 -6.84 14.74 3.53
C ALA A 14 -8.05 15.61 3.88
N VAL A 15 -8.31 16.62 3.03
CA VAL A 15 -9.27 17.71 3.26
C VAL A 15 -10.06 18.02 1.99
N GLY A 16 -11.24 18.65 2.13
CA GLY A 16 -12.10 19.00 0.99
C GLY A 16 -12.55 17.76 0.21
N ALA A 17 -12.30 17.74 -1.11
CA ALA A 17 -12.59 16.59 -1.96
C ALA A 17 -11.71 15.36 -1.65
N ASP A 18 -10.50 15.56 -1.12
CA ASP A 18 -9.58 14.49 -0.70
C ASP A 18 -9.79 14.06 0.77
N ALA A 19 -10.89 14.50 1.42
CA ALA A 19 -11.21 14.07 2.77
C ALA A 19 -11.58 12.58 2.83
N PRO A 20 -11.24 11.85 3.92
CA PRO A 20 -11.56 10.44 4.05
C PRO A 20 -13.07 10.16 4.03
N GLY A 21 -13.42 9.02 3.42
CA GLY A 21 -14.73 8.39 3.51
C GLY A 21 -14.97 7.70 4.86
N PRO A 22 -16.05 6.91 4.98
CA PRO A 22 -16.47 6.27 6.23
C PRO A 22 -15.39 5.41 6.92
N GLN A 23 -14.48 4.81 6.15
CA GLN A 23 -13.38 3.97 6.64
C GLN A 23 -12.24 4.78 7.32
N GLY A 24 -12.19 6.10 7.10
CA GLY A 24 -11.17 6.98 7.67
C GLY A 24 -9.75 6.75 7.12
N LEU A 25 -8.75 7.08 7.93
CA LEU A 25 -7.32 6.94 7.62
C LEU A 25 -6.78 5.59 8.11
N MET A 26 -6.56 4.65 7.19
CA MET A 26 -5.85 3.40 7.45
C MET A 26 -4.34 3.66 7.60
N LEU A 27 -3.70 3.00 8.56
CA LEU A 27 -2.26 3.10 8.79
C LEU A 27 -1.53 2.16 7.84
N VAL A 28 -0.71 2.71 6.95
CA VAL A 28 0.12 1.92 6.00
C VAL A 28 1.45 1.55 6.63
N GLU A 29 2.07 2.45 7.40
CA GLU A 29 3.30 2.21 8.19
C GLU A 29 3.42 3.25 9.32
N SER A 30 4.16 2.96 10.39
CA SER A 30 4.58 3.95 11.39
C SER A 30 6.01 3.73 11.88
N TRP A 31 6.80 4.80 11.91
CA TRP A 31 8.21 4.81 12.34
C TRP A 31 8.45 5.92 13.39
N PRO A 32 9.64 6.02 14.01
CA PRO A 32 9.87 6.95 15.13
C PRO A 32 9.53 8.42 14.83
N THR A 33 9.85 8.89 13.61
CA THR A 33 9.65 10.29 13.19
C THR A 33 8.39 10.52 12.33
N GLY A 34 7.61 9.48 11.99
CA GLY A 34 6.50 9.65 11.04
C GLY A 34 5.52 8.48 10.92
N ALA A 35 4.63 8.61 9.95
CA ALA A 35 3.67 7.57 9.59
C ALA A 35 3.17 7.73 8.14
N ALA A 36 2.83 6.61 7.52
CA ALA A 36 2.22 6.54 6.21
C ALA A 36 0.76 6.09 6.32
N TYR A 37 -0.09 6.59 5.43
CA TYR A 37 -1.54 6.35 5.44
C TYR A 37 -2.07 6.12 4.04
N ALA A 38 -3.19 5.40 3.97
CA ALA A 38 -4.05 5.28 2.79
C ALA A 38 -5.51 5.52 3.20
N TRP A 39 -6.31 6.04 2.29
CA TRP A 39 -7.74 6.23 2.51
C TRP A 39 -8.54 6.24 1.21
N GLU A 40 -9.76 5.72 1.27
CA GLU A 40 -10.78 5.96 0.26
C GLU A 40 -11.42 7.33 0.53
N THR A 41 -11.62 8.16 -0.50
CA THR A 41 -12.38 9.41 -0.42
C THR A 41 -13.87 9.15 -0.56
N ARG A 42 -14.70 10.16 -0.25
CA ARG A 42 -16.17 10.05 -0.42
C ARG A 42 -16.61 9.75 -1.85
N ASP A 43 -15.83 10.16 -2.84
CA ASP A 43 -16.01 9.88 -4.26
C ASP A 43 -15.22 8.66 -4.76
N GLN A 44 -14.86 7.73 -3.86
CA GLN A 44 -14.24 6.42 -4.16
C GLN A 44 -12.88 6.48 -4.88
N ARG A 45 -12.18 7.61 -4.79
CA ARG A 45 -10.76 7.72 -5.20
C ARG A 45 -9.90 7.20 -4.06
N LEU A 46 -8.84 6.46 -4.39
CA LEU A 46 -7.86 6.02 -3.40
C LEU A 46 -6.75 7.07 -3.28
N CYS A 47 -6.44 7.47 -2.05
CA CYS A 47 -5.39 8.41 -1.70
C CYS A 47 -4.38 7.80 -0.73
N TRP A 48 -3.18 8.36 -0.69
CA TRP A 48 -2.09 7.96 0.17
C TRP A 48 -1.16 9.13 0.52
N ALA A 49 -0.48 9.04 1.66
CA ALA A 49 0.53 10.01 2.07
C ALA A 49 1.57 9.37 3.00
N SER A 50 2.79 9.91 2.99
CA SER A 50 3.79 9.71 4.04
C SER A 50 4.09 11.05 4.71
N VAL A 51 4.01 11.07 6.04
CA VAL A 51 4.10 12.29 6.87
C VAL A 51 5.27 12.12 7.84
N ALA A 52 6.26 13.00 7.74
CA ALA A 52 7.40 13.06 8.63
C ALA A 52 7.29 14.32 9.50
N GLU A 53 7.32 14.13 10.82
CA GLU A 53 7.22 15.15 11.87
C GLU A 53 6.05 16.14 11.78
N ASN A 54 6.17 17.12 10.89
CA ASN A 54 5.27 18.24 10.65
C ASN A 54 4.93 18.46 9.16
N ALA A 55 5.52 17.69 8.23
CA ALA A 55 5.43 17.87 6.78
C ALA A 55 5.12 16.57 6.01
N PHE A 56 4.74 16.69 4.74
CA PHE A 56 4.55 15.56 3.83
C PHE A 56 5.86 15.24 3.11
N SER A 57 6.32 13.97 3.17
CA SER A 57 7.36 13.48 2.25
C SER A 57 6.77 13.00 0.92
N LEU A 58 5.51 12.57 0.93
CA LEU A 58 4.74 12.25 -0.27
C LEU A 58 3.24 12.46 0.00
N ARG A 59 2.49 12.90 -1.01
CA ARG A 59 1.03 12.83 -1.06
C ARG A 59 0.57 12.50 -2.48
N GLY A 60 -0.40 11.61 -2.63
CA GLY A 60 -0.97 11.25 -3.92
C GLY A 60 -2.41 10.78 -3.80
N CYS A 61 -3.17 10.96 -4.87
CA CYS A 61 -4.53 10.46 -5.03
C CYS A 61 -4.73 9.98 -6.46
N ALA A 62 -5.54 8.93 -6.64
CA ALA A 62 -6.10 8.61 -7.93
C ALA A 62 -6.97 9.79 -8.42
N SER A 63 -6.95 10.07 -9.73
CA SER A 63 -7.76 11.12 -10.35
C SER A 63 -9.23 10.73 -10.56
N LYS A 64 -9.54 9.44 -10.45
CA LYS A 64 -10.88 8.85 -10.57
C LYS A 64 -10.93 7.52 -9.80
N PRO A 65 -12.13 6.97 -9.49
CA PRO A 65 -12.26 5.65 -8.89
C PRO A 65 -11.48 4.58 -9.64
N MET A 66 -10.74 3.77 -8.89
CA MET A 66 -9.88 2.73 -9.45
C MET A 66 -10.71 1.48 -9.69
N ALA A 67 -11.09 1.23 -10.95
CA ALA A 67 -11.92 0.10 -11.36
C ALA A 67 -11.51 -1.23 -10.67
N ILE A 68 -12.49 -1.94 -10.15
CA ILE A 68 -12.34 -3.29 -9.59
C ILE A 68 -12.16 -4.28 -10.73
N LYS A 69 -11.29 -5.27 -10.55
CA LYS A 69 -11.12 -6.40 -11.47
C LYS A 69 -11.79 -7.65 -10.93
N ASN A 70 -12.55 -8.32 -11.79
CA ASN A 70 -13.20 -9.60 -11.48
C ASN A 70 -12.26 -10.81 -11.69
N SER A 71 -11.00 -10.58 -12.07
CA SER A 71 -10.04 -11.63 -12.42
C SER A 71 -8.69 -11.40 -11.75
N THR A 72 -7.98 -12.51 -11.53
CA THR A 72 -6.86 -12.68 -10.60
C THR A 72 -5.74 -11.66 -10.73
N GLY A 73 -5.14 -11.34 -9.58
CA GLY A 73 -3.86 -10.63 -9.50
C GLY A 73 -3.88 -9.37 -8.65
N VAL A 74 -2.67 -8.82 -8.45
CA VAL A 74 -2.45 -7.62 -7.64
C VAL A 74 -2.18 -6.38 -8.49
N ARG A 75 -2.41 -5.21 -7.89
CA ARG A 75 -2.15 -3.90 -8.49
C ARG A 75 -1.18 -3.09 -7.61
N PRO A 76 0.02 -2.71 -8.07
CA PRO A 76 0.83 -1.73 -7.37
C PRO A 76 0.09 -0.38 -7.34
N LEU A 77 0.12 0.30 -6.20
CA LEU A 77 -0.56 1.59 -5.99
C LEU A 77 0.44 2.73 -5.83
N ALA A 78 1.38 2.58 -4.89
CA ALA A 78 2.37 3.60 -4.56
C ALA A 78 3.64 2.99 -3.99
N THR A 79 4.75 3.73 -4.11
CA THR A 79 5.90 3.60 -3.21
C THR A 79 5.84 4.77 -2.23
N LEU A 80 5.95 4.50 -0.93
CA LEU A 80 5.92 5.51 0.14
C LEU A 80 7.29 5.56 0.82
N PHE A 81 7.81 6.78 1.01
CA PHE A 81 9.12 7.01 1.62
C PHE A 81 8.97 7.22 3.13
N THR A 82 9.56 6.30 3.90
CA THR A 82 9.42 6.15 5.36
C THR A 82 10.80 6.21 6.02
N ASP A 83 11.04 5.46 7.09
CA ASP A 83 12.37 5.09 7.62
C ASP A 83 13.09 4.02 6.77
N GLY A 84 12.73 3.97 5.49
CA GLY A 84 12.88 2.84 4.58
C GLY A 84 11.87 3.01 3.44
N TRP A 85 11.57 1.95 2.71
CA TRP A 85 10.78 2.03 1.48
C TRP A 85 9.62 1.01 1.42
N VAL A 86 8.39 1.54 1.51
CA VAL A 86 7.15 0.75 1.55
C VAL A 86 6.49 0.69 0.18
N ARG A 87 6.13 -0.50 -0.29
CA ARG A 87 5.30 -0.71 -1.49
C ARG A 87 3.85 -0.97 -1.07
N LEU A 88 2.97 0.00 -1.35
CA LEU A 88 1.53 -0.13 -1.20
C LEU A 88 0.94 -0.77 -2.46
N PHE A 89 0.14 -1.82 -2.29
CA PHE A 89 -0.55 -2.53 -3.37
C PHE A 89 -1.95 -2.99 -2.95
N ALA A 90 -2.71 -3.48 -3.92
CA ALA A 90 -4.07 -3.98 -3.71
C ALA A 90 -4.29 -5.36 -4.34
N ALA A 91 -5.19 -6.13 -3.74
CA ALA A 91 -5.85 -7.28 -4.37
C ALA A 91 -7.37 -7.00 -4.45
N ASP A 92 -7.98 -7.33 -5.59
CA ASP A 92 -9.42 -7.18 -5.82
C ASP A 92 -10.08 -8.55 -5.61
N HIS A 93 -11.09 -8.64 -4.74
CA HIS A 93 -11.80 -9.87 -4.30
C HIS A 93 -10.95 -11.00 -3.66
N GLN A 94 -9.62 -10.95 -3.74
CA GLN A 94 -8.70 -11.94 -3.18
C GLN A 94 -8.03 -11.46 -1.88
N GLN A 95 -7.53 -12.40 -1.08
CA GLN A 95 -6.68 -12.14 0.08
C GLN A 95 -5.25 -12.64 -0.19
N VAL A 96 -4.22 -11.90 0.23
CA VAL A 96 -2.82 -12.39 0.20
C VAL A 96 -2.60 -13.35 1.36
N THR A 97 -2.14 -14.57 1.08
CA THR A 97 -1.86 -15.60 2.09
C THR A 97 -0.37 -15.78 2.36
N SER A 98 0.48 -15.50 1.38
CA SER A 98 1.94 -15.48 1.54
C SER A 98 2.60 -14.56 0.50
N ALA A 99 3.86 -14.22 0.75
CA ALA A 99 4.73 -13.60 -0.24
C ALA A 99 6.14 -14.19 -0.16
N THR A 100 6.80 -14.31 -1.31
CA THR A 100 8.24 -14.57 -1.39
C THR A 100 8.95 -13.50 -2.20
N CYS A 101 10.08 -13.05 -1.66
CA CYS A 101 11.08 -12.31 -2.39
C CYS A 101 12.15 -13.31 -2.84
N SER A 102 11.93 -13.96 -3.98
CA SER A 102 12.82 -14.97 -4.56
C SER A 102 13.01 -16.19 -3.65
N GLY A 103 11.91 -16.88 -3.38
CA GLY A 103 11.84 -18.04 -2.49
C GLY A 103 12.01 -17.74 -0.99
N LYS A 104 12.56 -16.58 -0.60
CA LYS A 104 12.64 -16.16 0.81
C LYS A 104 11.30 -15.56 1.24
N PRO A 105 10.69 -15.98 2.37
CA PRO A 105 9.45 -15.38 2.88
C PRO A 105 9.58 -13.87 3.08
N LEU A 106 8.52 -13.13 2.72
CA LEU A 106 8.40 -11.69 2.90
C LEU A 106 7.14 -11.39 3.71
N GLU A 107 7.26 -10.54 4.74
CA GLU A 107 6.10 -10.13 5.54
C GLU A 107 5.22 -9.16 4.75
N VAL A 108 3.91 -9.46 4.67
CA VAL A 108 2.90 -8.59 4.08
C VAL A 108 1.93 -8.11 5.16
N ARG A 109 1.92 -6.81 5.42
CA ARG A 109 0.95 -6.19 6.33
C ARG A 109 -0.36 -5.91 5.60
N HIS A 110 -1.45 -6.46 6.11
CA HIS A 110 -2.81 -6.04 5.75
C HIS A 110 -3.06 -4.61 6.28
N VAL A 111 -3.42 -3.68 5.39
CA VAL A 111 -3.65 -2.26 5.71
C VAL A 111 -5.12 -1.97 6.01
N GLY A 112 -6.04 -2.63 5.30
CA GLY A 112 -7.48 -2.39 5.40
C GLY A 112 -8.20 -2.64 4.08
N THR A 113 -9.53 -2.47 4.07
CA THR A 113 -10.39 -2.70 2.90
C THR A 113 -11.08 -1.41 2.43
N VAL A 114 -11.26 -1.31 1.12
CA VAL A 114 -11.88 -0.18 0.39
C VAL A 114 -12.85 -0.70 -0.66
N ALA A 115 -13.50 0.18 -1.41
CA ALA A 115 -14.50 -0.15 -2.43
C ALA A 115 -15.58 -1.11 -1.90
N GLN A 116 -16.16 -0.75 -0.75
CA GLN A 116 -17.21 -1.53 -0.06
C GLN A 116 -16.78 -2.97 0.32
N GLY A 117 -15.47 -3.22 0.45
CA GLY A 117 -14.90 -4.53 0.77
C GLY A 117 -14.42 -5.32 -0.45
N ALA A 118 -14.70 -4.86 -1.68
CA ALA A 118 -14.25 -5.52 -2.91
C ALA A 118 -12.74 -5.42 -3.16
N ARG A 119 -12.02 -4.56 -2.43
CA ARG A 119 -10.56 -4.39 -2.54
C ARG A 119 -9.90 -4.40 -1.17
N THR A 120 -8.86 -5.22 -1.04
CA THR A 120 -7.98 -5.26 0.14
C THR A 120 -6.66 -4.57 -0.17
N LEU A 121 -6.18 -3.74 0.75
CA LEU A 121 -4.92 -3.01 0.66
C LEU A 121 -3.84 -3.70 1.48
N TYR A 122 -2.63 -3.76 0.93
CA TYR A 122 -1.48 -4.42 1.52
C TYR A 122 -0.21 -3.57 1.39
N ALA A 123 0.69 -3.74 2.35
CA ALA A 123 1.99 -3.11 2.37
C ALA A 123 3.09 -4.15 2.60
N VAL A 124 4.20 -3.99 1.88
CA VAL A 124 5.49 -4.61 2.23
C VAL A 124 6.49 -3.49 2.52
N TRP A 125 7.26 -3.62 3.59
CA TRP A 125 8.36 -2.72 3.93
C TRP A 125 9.69 -3.39 3.56
N PHE A 126 10.64 -2.59 3.08
CA PHE A 126 12.05 -2.98 2.93
C PHE A 126 12.92 -1.79 3.40
N PRO A 127 14.20 -1.99 3.78
CA PRO A 127 14.95 -0.92 4.45
C PRO A 127 15.49 0.20 3.55
N ASP A 128 15.63 -0.01 2.24
CA ASP A 128 16.45 0.83 1.24
C ASP A 128 15.47 1.94 -1.37
N TYR A 129 15.86 1.66 -2.67
CA TYR A 129 14.89 1.09 -3.62
C TYR A 129 15.17 -0.41 -3.82
N THR A 130 14.20 -1.26 -3.48
CA THR A 130 14.22 -2.69 -3.88
C THR A 130 13.60 -2.79 -5.28
N LYS A 131 14.37 -3.23 -6.27
CA LYS A 131 13.90 -3.50 -7.64
C LYS A 131 13.49 -4.96 -7.83
N GLY A 132 12.84 -5.30 -8.94
CA GLY A 132 12.52 -6.69 -9.31
C GLY A 132 11.05 -7.06 -9.06
N SER A 133 10.79 -8.19 -8.42
CA SER A 133 9.42 -8.72 -8.29
C SER A 133 9.22 -9.57 -7.04
N ILE A 134 8.02 -9.47 -6.45
CA ILE A 134 7.56 -10.32 -5.35
C ILE A 134 6.57 -11.33 -5.93
N GLU A 135 6.73 -12.59 -5.56
CA GLU A 135 5.76 -13.66 -5.81
C GLU A 135 4.74 -13.66 -4.66
N LEU A 136 3.44 -13.79 -4.97
CA LEU A 136 2.36 -13.76 -3.99
C LEU A 136 1.46 -14.98 -4.16
N SER A 137 1.16 -15.69 -3.07
CA SER A 137 0.00 -16.57 -3.03
C SER A 137 -1.23 -15.75 -2.63
N LEU A 138 -2.30 -15.87 -3.42
CA LEU A 138 -3.60 -15.25 -3.18
C LEU A 138 -4.65 -16.35 -2.95
N SER A 139 -5.61 -16.12 -2.06
CA SER A 139 -6.79 -16.98 -1.89
C SER A 139 -8.08 -16.24 -2.24
N HIS A 140 -9.05 -16.98 -2.79
CA HIS A 140 -10.40 -16.53 -3.09
C HIS A 140 -11.33 -17.76 -3.07
N ASP A 141 -12.39 -17.72 -2.27
CA ASP A 141 -13.41 -18.76 -2.14
C ASP A 141 -12.84 -20.20 -2.03
N GLY A 142 -11.82 -20.35 -1.18
CA GLY A 142 -11.12 -21.62 -0.93
C GLY A 142 -10.10 -22.02 -2.01
N THR A 143 -10.05 -21.33 -3.13
CA THR A 143 -9.10 -21.55 -4.23
C THR A 143 -7.85 -20.68 -4.06
N THR A 144 -6.66 -21.23 -4.32
CA THR A 144 -5.38 -20.50 -4.33
C THR A 144 -4.95 -20.17 -5.76
N SER A 145 -4.37 -18.98 -5.97
CA SER A 145 -3.78 -18.55 -7.23
C SER A 145 -2.49 -17.74 -6.98
N GLU A 146 -1.51 -17.86 -7.87
CA GLU A 146 -0.28 -17.06 -7.80
C GLU A 146 -0.41 -15.71 -8.54
N ALA A 147 0.35 -14.71 -8.08
CA ALA A 147 0.47 -13.42 -8.75
C ALA A 147 1.86 -12.79 -8.54
N THR A 148 2.29 -11.95 -9.49
CA THR A 148 3.57 -11.24 -9.41
C THR A 148 3.36 -9.75 -9.19
N LEU A 149 3.89 -9.19 -8.09
CA LEU A 149 3.95 -7.75 -7.86
C LEU A 149 5.26 -7.19 -8.41
N ARG A 150 5.20 -6.44 -9.53
CA ARG A 150 6.35 -5.66 -10.00
C ARG A 150 6.70 -4.56 -8.98
N LEU A 151 7.96 -4.53 -8.58
CA LEU A 151 8.55 -3.42 -7.84
C LEU A 151 8.97 -2.32 -8.85
N SER A 152 9.96 -1.52 -8.50
CA SER A 152 10.68 -0.66 -9.45
C SER A 152 11.65 -1.51 -10.30
N ASP A 153 12.11 -0.98 -11.44
CA ASP A 153 13.29 -1.52 -12.15
C ASP A 153 14.58 -0.80 -11.71
N ALA A 154 14.48 0.43 -11.20
CA ALA A 154 15.56 1.14 -10.52
C ALA A 154 15.65 0.71 -9.05
N GLY A 155 16.85 0.50 -8.53
CA GLY A 155 17.09 0.18 -7.12
C GLY A 155 18.45 -0.45 -6.81
N ASP A 156 18.90 -0.27 -5.57
CA ASP A 156 20.23 -0.70 -5.07
C ASP A 156 20.26 -2.17 -4.69
N ARG A 157 19.12 -2.71 -4.25
CA ARG A 157 18.94 -4.15 -3.98
C ARG A 157 17.91 -4.76 -4.91
N THR A 158 18.14 -5.98 -5.33
CA THR A 158 17.23 -6.73 -6.20
C THR A 158 16.44 -7.74 -5.38
N CYS A 159 15.12 -7.72 -5.50
CA CYS A 159 14.27 -8.86 -5.21
C CYS A 159 14.37 -9.83 -6.40
N ALA A 160 15.51 -10.52 -6.44
CA ALA A 160 15.88 -11.64 -7.30
C ALA A 160 16.69 -12.61 -6.43
N ALA A 161 16.80 -13.88 -6.85
CA ALA A 161 17.70 -14.82 -6.20
C ALA A 161 19.13 -14.28 -6.26
N VAL A 162 19.81 -14.26 -5.11
CA VAL A 162 21.25 -13.98 -5.08
C VAL A 162 21.95 -15.19 -5.73
N PRO A 163 22.80 -14.98 -6.75
CA PRO A 163 23.57 -16.06 -7.38
C PRO A 163 24.51 -16.79 -6.41
#